data_AF-I3YXI9-F1
#
_entry.id   AF-I3YXI9-F1
#
_cell.length_a   1.000
_cell.length_b   1.000
_cell.length_c   1.000
_cell.angle_alpha   90.00
_cell.angle_beta   90.00
_cell.angle_gamma   90.00
#
_symmetry.space_group_name_H-M   'P 1'
#
loop_
_entity.id
_entity.type
_entity.pdbx_description
1 polymer ?
#
loop_
_entity_poly.entity_id
_entity_poly.type
_entity_poly.pdbx_seq_one_letter_code
_entity_poly.pdbx_strand_id
1 'polypeptide(L)'
;MKLYYPKQHYNKAHRGLLFPLLKPFIKTEGFTDVQRMVGYGVSEKDFQFTEVLEEADMVVLTMAWNYYIKTKQEALAIAFVKECAGLNKKVIAFNAGDFGVKIPYFKNLIILRPSGYKSKFTDNEYAFPALISDPLKKYYQTDKIVERPYSLKPVIGFCGQANPSIFNAAKEVFKTSLRNLKNRIGRSKDEVQQILSTSFLRASVLKTLKESTEVETNFILRKKYRAGVISNKNSHKTTLEFYNNLRDSDYVVCIRGAGNFSVRFYEALAMGRIPIFINTDCALPFDKEINWKKHVVWVEYKERNQVAQKVKKFHEELSGEDFIDLQQTNRNLWETKLTLSGFFNSFLLN
;
A
#
# COMPACT_ATOMS: atom_id res chain seq x y z
N MET A 1 -10.84 23.07 3.66
CA MET A 1 -9.46 23.23 3.16
C MET A 1 -9.49 23.45 1.66
N LYS A 2 -8.86 24.51 1.15
CA LYS A 2 -8.68 24.80 -0.27
C LYS A 2 -7.34 24.25 -0.75
N LEU A 3 -7.35 23.50 -1.85
CA LEU A 3 -6.17 22.92 -2.48
C LEU A 3 -5.81 23.66 -3.76
N TYR A 4 -4.52 23.79 -4.05
CA TYR A 4 -4.04 24.24 -5.36
C TYR A 4 -3.15 23.17 -5.99
N TYR A 5 -3.19 23.04 -7.32
CA TYR A 5 -2.18 22.29 -8.06
C TYR A 5 -1.87 22.97 -9.39
N PRO A 6 -0.59 23.01 -9.82
CA PRO A 6 -0.22 23.64 -11.08
C PRO A 6 -0.72 22.80 -12.27
N LYS A 7 -1.83 23.24 -12.89
CA LYS A 7 -2.46 22.55 -14.02
C LYS A 7 -1.52 22.38 -15.21
N GLN A 8 -0.61 23.34 -15.42
CA GLN A 8 0.43 23.32 -16.45
C GLN A 8 1.41 22.15 -16.30
N HIS A 9 1.54 21.55 -15.12
CA HIS A 9 2.36 20.35 -14.92
C HIS A 9 1.65 19.06 -15.34
N TYR A 10 0.34 19.10 -15.61
CA TYR A 10 -0.40 17.90 -15.97
C TYR A 10 -0.01 17.42 -17.37
N ASN A 11 0.28 16.13 -17.48
CA ASN A 11 0.51 15.48 -18.76
C ASN A 11 -0.37 14.23 -18.90
N LYS A 12 -1.35 14.30 -19.80
CA LYS A 12 -2.32 13.22 -20.06
C LYS A 12 -1.64 11.90 -20.50
N ALA A 13 -0.53 11.96 -21.23
CA ALA A 13 0.21 10.77 -21.66
C ALA A 13 0.86 10.03 -20.49
N HIS A 14 1.03 10.70 -19.34
CA HIS A 14 1.64 10.14 -18.13
C HIS A 14 0.65 10.02 -16.96
N ARG A 15 -0.66 9.95 -17.24
CA ARG A 15 -1.74 9.89 -16.23
C ARG A 15 -1.53 8.83 -15.14
N GLY A 16 -0.84 7.72 -15.42
CA GLY A 16 -0.50 6.71 -14.40
C GLY A 16 0.31 7.27 -13.21
N LEU A 17 1.08 8.34 -13.45
CA LEU A 17 1.87 9.08 -12.47
C LEU A 17 1.19 10.36 -12.00
N LEU A 18 -0.07 10.63 -12.35
CA LEU A 18 -0.83 11.73 -11.75
C LEU A 18 -0.96 11.50 -10.23
N PHE A 19 -0.87 12.57 -9.44
CA PHE A 19 -1.05 12.51 -7.99
C PHE A 19 -2.37 11.79 -7.64
N PRO A 20 -2.38 10.85 -6.68
CA PRO A 20 -3.55 9.98 -6.44
C PRO A 20 -4.87 10.73 -6.21
N LEU A 21 -4.88 11.78 -5.39
CA LEU A 21 -6.07 12.60 -5.13
C LEU A 21 -6.62 13.27 -6.39
N LEU A 22 -5.76 13.68 -7.33
CA LEU A 22 -6.18 14.39 -8.54
C LEU A 22 -6.80 13.44 -9.60
N LYS A 23 -6.62 12.12 -9.47
CA LYS A 23 -7.16 11.14 -10.43
C LYS A 23 -8.68 11.16 -10.59
N PRO A 24 -9.50 11.26 -9.53
CA PRO A 24 -10.91 11.51 -9.67
C PRO A 24 -11.17 12.88 -10.32
N PHE A 25 -10.55 13.97 -9.86
CA PHE A 25 -10.93 15.34 -10.26
C PHE A 25 -10.51 15.74 -11.67
N ILE A 26 -9.39 15.22 -12.17
CA ILE A 26 -8.95 15.46 -13.55
C ILE A 26 -9.47 14.31 -14.41
N LYS A 27 -10.64 14.45 -15.01
CA LYS A 27 -11.27 13.43 -15.87
C LYS A 27 -11.64 14.00 -17.24
N THR A 28 -12.04 13.11 -18.15
CA THR A 28 -12.61 13.53 -19.43
C THR A 28 -13.93 14.26 -19.19
N GLU A 29 -14.29 15.12 -20.14
CA GLU A 29 -15.57 15.82 -20.16
C GLU A 29 -16.74 14.82 -20.00
N GLY A 30 -17.77 15.21 -19.24
CA GLY A 30 -18.92 14.36 -18.92
C GLY A 30 -18.77 13.40 -17.73
N PHE A 31 -17.61 13.35 -17.05
CA PHE A 31 -17.47 12.56 -15.82
C PHE A 31 -18.20 13.21 -14.65
N THR A 32 -19.27 12.56 -14.17
CA THR A 32 -20.17 13.14 -13.15
C THR A 32 -19.70 12.88 -11.72
N ASP A 33 -20.21 13.66 -10.77
CA ASP A 33 -19.89 13.44 -9.36
C ASP A 33 -20.42 12.10 -8.83
N VAL A 34 -21.58 11.64 -9.33
CA VAL A 34 -22.11 10.30 -9.03
C VAL A 34 -21.10 9.21 -9.43
N GLN A 35 -20.53 9.31 -10.64
CA GLN A 35 -19.50 8.37 -11.10
C GLN A 35 -18.21 8.47 -10.26
N ARG A 36 -17.88 9.67 -9.77
CA ARG A 36 -16.74 9.90 -8.87
C ARG A 36 -16.93 9.17 -7.54
N MET A 37 -18.09 9.35 -6.92
CA MET A 37 -18.43 8.70 -5.65
C MET A 37 -18.41 7.18 -5.80
N VAL A 38 -19.00 6.63 -6.86
CA VAL A 38 -19.01 5.17 -7.11
C VAL A 38 -17.59 4.64 -7.38
N GLY A 39 -16.79 5.35 -8.18
CA GLY A 39 -15.48 4.84 -8.62
C GLY A 39 -14.33 5.07 -7.64
N TYR A 40 -14.41 6.13 -6.82
CA TYR A 40 -13.32 6.61 -5.98
C TYR A 40 -13.70 6.85 -4.52
N GLY A 41 -14.99 6.82 -4.18
CA GLY A 41 -15.47 7.10 -2.83
C GLY A 41 -15.30 8.57 -2.40
N VAL A 42 -15.14 9.49 -3.36
CA VAL A 42 -15.01 10.93 -3.12
C VAL A 42 -15.99 11.72 -4.00
N SER A 43 -16.43 12.87 -3.50
CA SER A 43 -17.27 13.87 -4.16
C SER A 43 -16.45 15.14 -4.45
N GLU A 44 -16.93 15.99 -5.37
CA GLU A 44 -16.48 17.37 -5.57
C GLU A 44 -16.63 18.24 -4.32
N LYS A 45 -17.53 17.86 -3.41
CA LYS A 45 -17.73 18.57 -2.14
C LYS A 45 -16.67 18.26 -1.09
N ASP A 46 -15.97 17.13 -1.23
CA ASP A 46 -14.97 16.69 -0.25
C ASP A 46 -13.67 17.51 -0.34
N PHE A 47 -13.30 17.93 -1.56
CA PHE A 47 -12.05 18.64 -1.82
C PHE A 47 -12.28 19.85 -2.72
N GLN A 48 -12.07 21.04 -2.17
CA GLN A 48 -12.17 22.31 -2.91
C GLN A 48 -10.83 22.66 -3.55
N PHE A 49 -10.85 23.06 -4.81
CA PHE A 49 -9.66 23.51 -5.53
C PHE A 49 -9.78 25.00 -5.87
N THR A 50 -8.69 25.76 -5.70
CA THR A 50 -8.57 27.16 -6.14
C THR A 50 -7.60 27.27 -7.33
N GLU A 51 -7.81 28.28 -8.16
CA GLU A 51 -6.91 28.65 -9.26
C GLU A 51 -5.80 29.60 -8.82
N VAL A 52 -5.90 30.15 -7.60
CA VAL A 52 -4.97 31.13 -7.04
C VAL A 52 -4.11 30.44 -5.98
N LEU A 53 -2.80 30.39 -6.20
CA LEU A 53 -1.85 29.70 -5.32
C LEU A 53 -1.86 30.26 -3.89
N GLU A 54 -2.01 31.58 -3.77
CA GLU A 54 -2.01 32.33 -2.51
C GLU A 54 -3.24 32.01 -1.65
N GLU A 55 -4.38 31.66 -2.27
CA GLU A 55 -5.61 31.29 -1.58
C GLU A 55 -5.60 29.84 -1.05
N ALA A 56 -4.63 29.03 -1.45
CA ALA A 56 -4.58 27.62 -1.09
C ALA A 56 -4.10 27.44 0.35
N ASP A 57 -4.75 26.56 1.10
CA ASP A 57 -4.26 26.10 2.41
C ASP A 57 -3.10 25.13 2.22
N MET A 58 -3.15 24.32 1.15
CA MET A 58 -2.13 23.35 0.81
C MET A 58 -2.01 23.16 -0.70
N VAL A 59 -0.79 22.87 -1.15
CA VAL A 59 -0.48 22.69 -2.57
C VAL A 59 -0.24 21.22 -2.86
N VAL A 60 -0.77 20.71 -3.96
CA VAL A 60 -0.51 19.36 -4.47
C VAL A 60 0.40 19.46 -5.69
N LEU A 61 1.55 18.79 -5.66
CA LEU A 61 2.38 18.64 -6.85
C LEU A 61 1.65 17.70 -7.83
N THR A 62 1.27 18.24 -9.00
CA THR A 62 0.34 17.61 -9.94
C THR A 62 0.71 16.18 -10.32
N MET A 63 2.00 15.93 -10.60
CA MET A 63 2.50 14.62 -10.98
C MET A 63 3.37 14.04 -9.85
N ALA A 64 3.51 12.71 -9.82
CA ALA A 64 4.46 12.04 -8.94
C ALA A 64 5.89 12.53 -9.24
N TRP A 65 6.78 12.57 -8.24
CA TRP A 65 8.17 12.99 -8.44
C TRP A 65 8.88 12.17 -9.52
N ASN A 66 8.53 10.89 -9.63
CA ASN A 66 9.03 9.96 -10.66
C ASN A 66 8.78 10.48 -12.09
N TYR A 67 7.68 11.20 -12.33
CA TYR A 67 7.39 11.79 -13.62
C TYR A 67 8.46 12.80 -13.99
N TYR A 68 8.71 13.78 -13.11
CA TYR A 68 9.68 14.84 -13.34
C TYR A 68 11.10 14.30 -13.54
N ILE A 69 11.49 13.25 -12.82
CA ILE A 69 12.78 12.59 -13.09
C ILE A 69 12.78 11.90 -14.45
N LYS A 70 11.74 11.11 -14.77
CA LYS A 70 11.67 10.34 -16.02
C LYS A 70 11.65 11.25 -17.26
N THR A 71 11.04 12.43 -17.17
CA THR A 71 10.94 13.40 -18.25
C THR A 71 12.01 14.49 -18.20
N LYS A 72 13.01 14.37 -17.30
CA LYS A 72 14.09 15.37 -17.10
C LYS A 72 13.58 16.77 -16.73
N GLN A 73 12.45 16.85 -16.05
CA GLN A 73 11.82 18.08 -15.54
C GLN A 73 11.96 18.23 -14.01
N GLU A 74 12.93 17.58 -13.38
CA GLU A 74 13.15 17.69 -11.93
C GLU A 74 13.37 19.14 -11.48
N ALA A 75 14.06 19.95 -12.30
CA ALA A 75 14.25 21.37 -12.03
C ALA A 75 12.92 22.16 -11.93
N LEU A 76 11.91 21.78 -12.72
CA LEU A 76 10.57 22.40 -12.68
C LEU A 76 9.87 22.13 -11.34
N ALA A 77 9.90 20.88 -10.88
CA ALA A 77 9.33 20.52 -9.57
C ALA A 77 10.06 21.23 -8.42
N ILE A 78 11.39 21.31 -8.48
CA ILE A 78 12.20 22.01 -7.48
C ILE A 78 11.88 23.50 -7.46
N ALA A 79 11.81 24.15 -8.62
CA ALA A 79 11.49 25.57 -8.72
C ALA A 79 10.12 25.87 -8.11
N PHE A 80 9.12 25.05 -8.43
CA PHE A 80 7.77 25.19 -7.89
C PHE A 80 7.69 24.98 -6.37
N VAL A 81 8.43 24.00 -5.82
CA VAL A 81 8.50 23.80 -4.36
C VAL A 81 9.13 25.01 -3.66
N LYS A 82 10.16 25.62 -4.27
CA LYS A 82 10.80 26.83 -3.74
C LYS A 82 9.90 28.07 -3.82
N GLU A 83 9.16 28.24 -4.91
CA GLU A 83 8.13 29.28 -5.06
C GLU A 83 7.08 29.17 -3.95
N CYS A 84 6.53 27.97 -3.74
CA CYS A 84 5.58 27.71 -2.65
C CYS A 84 6.18 28.02 -1.27
N ALA A 85 7.48 27.74 -1.07
CA ALA A 85 8.16 28.06 0.18
C ALA A 85 8.21 29.59 0.42
N GLY A 86 8.43 30.39 -0.63
CA GLY A 86 8.40 31.86 -0.55
C GLY A 86 7.02 32.43 -0.15
N LEU A 87 5.95 31.69 -0.43
CA LEU A 87 4.57 32.02 -0.06
C LEU A 87 4.11 31.31 1.23
N ASN A 88 5.03 30.69 1.98
CA ASN A 88 4.75 29.89 3.19
C ASN A 88 3.74 28.75 2.96
N LYS A 89 3.67 28.19 1.74
CA LYS A 89 2.79 27.09 1.39
C LYS A 89 3.51 25.74 1.51
N LYS A 90 2.83 24.78 2.14
CA LYS A 90 3.25 23.37 2.12
C LYS A 90 2.83 22.72 0.80
N VAL A 91 3.71 21.90 0.24
CA VAL A 91 3.49 21.12 -0.98
C VAL A 91 3.43 19.64 -0.63
N ILE A 92 2.39 18.92 -1.05
CA ILE A 92 2.36 17.46 -1.00
C ILE A 92 2.77 16.91 -2.35
N ALA A 93 3.77 16.04 -2.36
CA ALA A 93 4.20 15.27 -3.52
C ALA A 93 3.98 13.77 -3.30
N PHE A 94 3.92 13.04 -4.41
CA PHE A 94 3.81 11.58 -4.40
C PHE A 94 5.09 10.94 -4.94
N ASN A 95 5.69 10.02 -4.18
CA ASN A 95 6.79 9.17 -4.63
C ASN A 95 6.23 7.78 -4.96
N ALA A 96 6.06 7.52 -6.25
CA ALA A 96 5.31 6.39 -6.76
C ALA A 96 6.14 5.11 -6.90
N GLY A 97 5.43 3.99 -6.97
CA GLY A 97 5.96 2.69 -7.38
C GLY A 97 6.66 1.92 -6.26
N ASP A 98 7.24 0.78 -6.65
CA ASP A 98 7.80 -0.18 -5.71
C ASP A 98 9.08 0.29 -5.02
N PHE A 99 9.90 1.09 -5.71
CA PHE A 99 11.22 1.47 -5.23
C PHE A 99 11.32 2.94 -4.84
N GLY A 100 10.42 3.78 -5.37
CA GLY A 100 10.54 5.22 -5.27
C GLY A 100 11.81 5.76 -5.94
N VAL A 101 11.91 7.08 -5.96
CA VAL A 101 13.08 7.82 -6.42
C VAL A 101 13.61 8.70 -5.29
N LYS A 102 14.89 9.07 -5.35
CA LYS A 102 15.44 10.07 -4.44
C LYS A 102 14.78 11.43 -4.69
N ILE A 103 14.35 12.08 -3.62
CA ILE A 103 13.74 13.42 -3.64
C ILE A 103 14.59 14.32 -2.72
N PRO A 104 15.00 15.52 -3.15
CA PRO A 104 15.70 16.46 -2.27
C PRO A 104 14.82 16.88 -1.09
N TYR A 105 15.43 17.08 0.08
CA TYR A 105 14.71 17.52 1.25
C TYR A 105 14.36 19.02 1.15
N PHE A 106 13.09 19.34 1.42
CA PHE A 106 12.60 20.70 1.60
C PHE A 106 11.65 20.73 2.79
N LYS A 107 11.81 21.71 3.69
CA LYS A 107 10.99 21.83 4.92
C LYS A 107 9.49 21.97 4.64
N ASN A 108 9.12 22.61 3.53
CA ASN A 108 7.73 22.80 3.12
C ASN A 108 7.18 21.66 2.23
N LEU A 109 7.97 20.64 1.91
CA LEU A 109 7.55 19.52 1.07
C LEU A 109 7.15 18.35 1.95
N ILE A 110 5.98 17.76 1.71
CA ILE A 110 5.47 16.52 2.30
C ILE A 110 5.51 15.45 1.21
N ILE A 111 6.04 14.27 1.49
CA ILE A 111 6.19 13.18 0.53
C ILE A 111 5.34 12.00 0.97
N LEU A 112 4.31 11.68 0.18
CA LEU A 112 3.51 10.48 0.33
C LEU A 112 4.10 9.35 -0.50
N ARG A 113 4.33 8.19 0.10
CA ARG A 113 4.93 7.04 -0.60
C ARG A 113 4.41 5.70 -0.11
N PRO A 114 4.04 4.76 -1.00
CA PRO A 114 3.49 3.47 -0.58
C PRO A 114 4.56 2.47 -0.14
N SER A 115 5.83 2.73 -0.46
CA SER A 115 6.94 1.82 -0.28
C SER A 115 8.17 2.57 0.20
N GLY A 116 8.99 1.90 0.99
CA GLY A 116 10.30 2.38 1.44
C GLY A 116 10.68 1.72 2.78
N TYR A 117 11.80 2.15 3.35
CA TYR A 117 12.30 1.63 4.62
C TYR A 117 11.92 2.63 5.70
N LYS A 118 11.10 2.25 6.69
CA LYS A 118 10.63 3.18 7.72
C LYS A 118 11.79 3.81 8.47
N SER A 119 12.84 3.04 8.75
CA SER A 119 14.10 3.52 9.35
C SER A 119 14.83 4.60 8.55
N LYS A 120 14.47 4.80 7.28
CA LYS A 120 15.07 5.79 6.37
C LYS A 120 14.13 6.93 6.01
N PHE A 121 12.90 6.93 6.52
CA PHE A 121 11.99 8.05 6.27
C PHE A 121 12.52 9.28 6.98
N THR A 122 12.59 10.37 6.23
CA THR A 122 12.79 11.70 6.78
C THR A 122 11.49 12.21 7.43
N ASP A 123 11.58 13.28 8.23
CA ASP A 123 10.43 13.81 8.98
C ASP A 123 9.27 14.29 8.09
N ASN A 124 9.53 14.50 6.80
CA ASN A 124 8.54 14.91 5.82
C ASN A 124 8.05 13.76 4.92
N GLU A 125 8.45 12.51 5.17
CA GLU A 125 8.00 11.34 4.45
C GLU A 125 6.95 10.54 5.23
N TYR A 126 5.85 10.21 4.56
CA TYR A 126 4.71 9.53 5.16
C TYR A 126 4.29 8.34 4.30
N ALA A 127 3.94 7.25 4.98
CA ALA A 127 3.46 6.05 4.31
C ALA A 127 2.07 6.30 3.73
N PHE A 128 1.90 5.93 2.47
CA PHE A 128 0.65 6.05 1.72
C PHE A 128 0.01 4.67 1.51
N PRO A 129 -1.28 4.46 1.78
CA PRO A 129 -1.91 3.16 1.60
C PRO A 129 -1.92 2.74 0.14
N ALA A 130 -1.90 1.42 -0.10
CA ALA A 130 -2.23 0.92 -1.43
C ALA A 130 -3.74 1.09 -1.65
N LEU A 131 -4.11 2.03 -2.51
CA LEU A 131 -5.51 2.27 -2.83
C LEU A 131 -6.10 1.10 -3.63
N ILE A 132 -7.09 0.44 -3.05
CA ILE A 132 -7.84 -0.65 -3.67
C ILE A 132 -9.32 -0.28 -3.73
N SER A 133 -10.05 -0.85 -4.70
CA SER A 133 -11.51 -0.83 -4.66
C SER A 133 -12.00 -1.74 -3.54
N ASP A 134 -13.15 -1.42 -2.97
CA ASP A 134 -13.80 -2.27 -1.98
C ASP A 134 -14.06 -3.69 -2.54
N PRO A 135 -13.37 -4.71 -2.02
CA PRO A 135 -13.49 -6.06 -2.55
C PRO A 135 -14.87 -6.68 -2.26
N LEU A 136 -15.54 -6.29 -1.16
CA LEU A 136 -16.85 -6.81 -0.81
C LEU A 136 -17.89 -6.36 -1.83
N LYS A 137 -17.94 -5.05 -2.11
CA LYS A 137 -18.86 -4.49 -3.11
C LYS A 137 -18.56 -5.02 -4.50
N LYS A 138 -17.27 -5.09 -4.85
CA LYS A 138 -16.82 -5.45 -6.20
C LYS A 138 -17.00 -6.93 -6.54
N TYR A 139 -16.78 -7.83 -5.59
CA TYR A 139 -16.73 -9.28 -5.86
C TYR A 139 -17.86 -10.08 -5.22
N TYR A 140 -18.52 -9.53 -4.20
CA TYR A 140 -19.56 -10.22 -3.43
C TYR A 140 -20.88 -9.46 -3.35
N GLN A 141 -20.96 -8.25 -3.92
CA GLN A 141 -22.17 -7.43 -3.94
C GLN A 141 -22.73 -7.16 -2.53
N THR A 142 -21.85 -7.02 -1.54
CA THR A 142 -22.18 -6.73 -0.14
C THR A 142 -21.23 -5.66 0.41
N ASP A 143 -21.63 -4.99 1.48
CA ASP A 143 -20.80 -4.11 2.31
C ASP A 143 -20.37 -4.77 3.62
N LYS A 144 -20.97 -5.90 3.98
CA LYS A 144 -20.69 -6.64 5.21
C LYS A 144 -19.62 -7.70 5.00
N ILE A 145 -18.71 -7.79 5.94
CA ILE A 145 -17.74 -8.89 6.00
C ILE A 145 -18.45 -10.20 6.30
N VAL A 146 -17.89 -11.31 5.79
CA VAL A 146 -18.28 -12.65 6.25
C VAL A 146 -17.50 -12.94 7.52
N GLU A 147 -18.16 -12.89 8.67
CA GLU A 147 -17.50 -13.14 9.95
C GLU A 147 -17.00 -14.59 10.02
N ARG A 148 -15.78 -14.74 10.53
CA ARG A 148 -15.21 -16.05 10.85
C ARG A 148 -15.47 -16.31 12.34
N PRO A 149 -16.00 -17.48 12.71
CA PRO A 149 -16.11 -17.84 14.12
C PRO A 149 -14.71 -18.11 14.68
N TYR A 150 -14.54 -17.87 15.97
CA TYR A 150 -13.34 -18.30 16.68
C TYR A 150 -13.26 -19.83 16.71
N SER A 151 -12.08 -20.38 16.45
CA SER A 151 -11.77 -21.80 16.57
C SER A 151 -10.41 -21.98 17.20
N LEU A 152 -10.24 -22.96 18.09
CA LEU A 152 -8.97 -23.18 18.82
C LEU A 152 -7.72 -23.23 17.92
N LYS A 153 -7.88 -23.74 16.69
CA LYS A 153 -6.83 -23.76 15.69
C LYS A 153 -7.15 -22.75 14.58
N PRO A 154 -6.38 -21.67 14.41
CA PRO A 154 -6.72 -20.64 13.44
C PRO A 154 -6.30 -21.04 12.03
N VAL A 155 -7.09 -20.60 11.04
CA VAL A 155 -6.85 -20.83 9.61
C VAL A 155 -6.09 -19.66 9.01
N ILE A 156 -4.93 -19.94 8.43
CA ILE A 156 -4.06 -18.95 7.80
C ILE A 156 -4.15 -19.03 6.27
N GLY A 157 -4.52 -17.91 5.67
CA GLY A 157 -4.68 -17.74 4.23
C GLY A 157 -3.44 -17.21 3.54
N PHE A 158 -3.17 -17.76 2.35
CA PHE A 158 -2.28 -17.15 1.38
C PHE A 158 -2.60 -17.60 -0.06
N CYS A 159 -2.92 -16.65 -0.93
CA CYS A 159 -2.99 -16.88 -2.37
C CYS A 159 -1.98 -15.99 -3.12
N GLY A 160 -1.06 -16.60 -3.86
CA GLY A 160 -0.11 -15.83 -4.67
C GLY A 160 1.22 -16.52 -4.96
N GLN A 161 2.17 -15.73 -5.42
CA GLN A 161 3.48 -16.23 -5.82
C GLN A 161 4.37 -16.52 -4.61
N ALA A 162 4.87 -17.74 -4.51
CA ALA A 162 5.90 -18.14 -3.57
C ALA A 162 6.86 -19.09 -4.29
N ASN A 163 8.18 -18.85 -4.19
CA ASN A 163 9.16 -19.62 -4.92
C ASN A 163 10.31 -20.05 -4.01
N PRO A 164 10.39 -21.33 -3.61
CA PRO A 164 11.45 -21.84 -2.74
C PRO A 164 12.78 -22.11 -3.48
N SER A 165 12.85 -21.88 -4.80
CA SER A 165 14.06 -22.15 -5.59
C SER A 165 15.19 -21.19 -5.24
N ILE A 166 16.31 -21.76 -4.76
CA ILE A 166 17.56 -21.04 -4.46
C ILE A 166 18.12 -20.35 -5.71
N PHE A 167 18.03 -21.00 -6.88
CA PHE A 167 18.46 -20.39 -8.14
C PHE A 167 17.68 -19.12 -8.48
N ASN A 168 16.34 -19.15 -8.34
CA ASN A 168 15.53 -17.94 -8.51
C ASN A 168 15.84 -16.88 -7.46
N ALA A 169 16.15 -17.29 -6.22
CA ALA A 169 16.56 -16.38 -5.17
C ALA A 169 17.87 -15.66 -5.50
N ALA A 170 18.89 -16.39 -5.97
CA ALA A 170 20.15 -15.82 -6.44
C ALA A 170 19.93 -14.84 -7.59
N LYS A 171 19.02 -15.15 -8.53
CA LYS A 171 18.65 -14.25 -9.63
C LYS A 171 17.98 -12.95 -9.14
N GLU A 172 17.06 -13.02 -8.17
CA GLU A 172 16.43 -11.83 -7.59
C GLU A 172 17.46 -10.96 -6.84
N VAL A 173 18.34 -11.59 -6.08
CA VAL A 173 19.46 -10.93 -5.38
C VAL A 173 20.37 -10.22 -6.37
N PHE A 174 20.84 -10.92 -7.42
CA PHE A 174 21.69 -10.34 -8.45
C PHE A 174 21.04 -9.14 -9.15
N LYS A 175 19.76 -9.25 -9.53
CA LYS A 175 19.01 -8.13 -10.14
C LYS A 175 18.93 -6.92 -9.21
N THR A 176 18.68 -7.15 -7.93
CA THR A 176 18.62 -6.08 -6.93
C THR A 176 19.99 -5.43 -6.72
N SER A 177 21.06 -6.22 -6.63
CA SER A 177 22.43 -5.73 -6.57
C SER A 177 22.79 -4.89 -7.80
N LEU A 178 22.42 -5.32 -9.01
CA LEU A 178 22.66 -4.56 -10.23
C LEU A 178 21.89 -3.22 -10.24
N ARG A 179 20.63 -3.19 -9.78
CA ARG A 179 19.86 -1.95 -9.63
C ARG A 179 20.54 -1.00 -8.63
N ASN A 180 20.95 -1.53 -7.47
CA ASN A 180 21.65 -0.75 -6.46
C ASN A 180 22.98 -0.19 -6.98
N LEU A 181 23.73 -0.97 -7.76
CA LEU A 181 24.95 -0.52 -8.41
C LEU A 181 24.67 0.63 -9.37
N LYS A 182 23.63 0.51 -10.24
CA LYS A 182 23.21 1.59 -11.14
C LYS A 182 22.93 2.90 -10.39
N ASN A 183 22.33 2.83 -9.21
CA ASN A 183 22.13 4.02 -8.37
C ASN A 183 23.46 4.60 -7.86
N ARG A 184 24.37 3.75 -7.36
CA ARG A 184 25.67 4.20 -6.84
C ARG A 184 26.55 4.87 -7.90
N ILE A 185 26.52 4.39 -9.14
CA ILE A 185 27.26 5.00 -10.27
C ILE A 185 26.49 6.12 -10.97
N GLY A 186 25.40 6.64 -10.37
CA GLY A 186 24.63 7.77 -10.89
C GLY A 186 23.76 7.48 -12.12
N ARG A 187 23.67 6.21 -12.57
CA ARG A 187 22.87 5.80 -13.74
C ARG A 187 21.39 5.52 -13.43
N SER A 188 20.99 5.55 -12.16
CA SER A 188 19.57 5.49 -11.77
C SER A 188 19.31 6.37 -10.55
N LYS A 189 18.15 7.03 -10.55
CA LYS A 189 17.62 7.80 -9.42
C LYS A 189 16.74 6.97 -8.48
N ASP A 190 16.47 5.72 -8.82
CA ASP A 190 15.72 4.80 -7.95
C ASP A 190 16.44 4.62 -6.62
N GLU A 191 15.69 4.47 -5.54
CA GLU A 191 16.31 4.24 -4.24
C GLU A 191 16.90 2.82 -4.10
N VAL A 192 17.98 2.75 -3.34
CA VAL A 192 18.66 1.49 -3.01
C VAL A 192 17.73 0.61 -2.19
N GLN A 193 17.62 -0.65 -2.60
CA GLN A 193 16.78 -1.64 -1.93
C GLN A 193 17.64 -2.63 -1.14
N GLN A 194 17.10 -3.18 -0.06
CA GLN A 194 17.70 -4.30 0.64
C GLN A 194 17.88 -5.47 -0.32
N ILE A 195 19.05 -6.10 -0.25
CA ILE A 195 19.39 -7.25 -1.09
C ILE A 195 18.73 -8.48 -0.48
N LEU A 196 17.58 -8.87 -1.03
CA LEU A 196 16.85 -10.06 -0.63
C LEU A 196 16.08 -10.68 -1.81
N SER A 197 15.74 -11.95 -1.69
CA SER A 197 14.75 -12.59 -2.56
C SER A 197 13.38 -12.55 -1.90
N THR A 198 12.47 -11.80 -2.50
CA THR A 198 11.13 -11.56 -1.93
C THR A 198 10.24 -12.79 -2.07
N SER A 199 10.41 -13.55 -3.16
CA SER A 199 9.64 -14.78 -3.40
C SER A 199 10.12 -15.94 -2.54
N PHE A 200 11.43 -16.01 -2.27
CA PHE A 200 12.03 -17.01 -1.38
C PHE A 200 11.71 -16.72 0.09
N LEU A 201 11.84 -15.46 0.52
CA LEU A 201 11.45 -15.06 1.88
C LEU A 201 10.00 -15.47 2.18
N ARG A 202 9.09 -15.19 1.23
CA ARG A 202 7.69 -15.58 1.35
C ARG A 202 7.52 -17.09 1.39
N ALA A 203 8.19 -17.83 0.51
CA ALA A 203 8.13 -19.30 0.51
C ALA A 203 8.62 -19.88 1.85
N SER A 204 9.67 -19.31 2.44
CA SER A 204 10.18 -19.72 3.75
C SER A 204 9.16 -19.53 4.87
N VAL A 205 8.50 -18.37 4.94
CA VAL A 205 7.45 -18.11 5.95
C VAL A 205 6.27 -19.06 5.77
N LEU A 206 5.82 -19.26 4.54
CA LEU A 206 4.71 -20.19 4.25
C LEU A 206 5.08 -21.63 4.56
N LYS A 207 6.34 -22.04 4.34
CA LYS A 207 6.83 -23.37 4.74
C LYS A 207 6.73 -23.56 6.25
N THR A 208 7.24 -22.60 7.04
CA THR A 208 7.17 -22.65 8.51
C THR A 208 5.73 -22.77 9.01
N LEU A 209 4.79 -22.03 8.42
CA LEU A 209 3.37 -22.13 8.78
C LEU A 209 2.77 -23.49 8.41
N LYS A 210 3.09 -24.01 7.22
CA LYS A 210 2.56 -25.30 6.74
C LYS A 210 3.07 -26.50 7.55
N GLU A 211 4.30 -26.40 8.08
CA GLU A 211 4.93 -27.47 8.88
C GLU A 211 4.52 -27.43 10.35
N SER A 212 3.84 -26.37 10.80
CA SER A 212 3.41 -26.22 12.19
C SER A 212 2.13 -26.99 12.48
N THR A 213 2.07 -27.64 13.64
CA THR A 213 0.86 -28.27 14.17
C THR A 213 -0.09 -27.27 14.84
N GLU A 214 0.37 -26.04 15.10
CA GLU A 214 -0.32 -25.01 15.88
C GLU A 214 -1.42 -24.27 15.09
N VAL A 215 -1.38 -24.36 13.76
CA VAL A 215 -2.24 -23.57 12.86
C VAL A 215 -2.69 -24.42 11.67
N GLU A 216 -3.80 -24.05 11.04
CA GLU A 216 -4.21 -24.62 9.76
C GLU A 216 -3.83 -23.68 8.62
N THR A 217 -3.55 -24.22 7.43
CA THR A 217 -3.17 -23.40 6.27
C THR A 217 -4.12 -23.58 5.11
N ASN A 218 -4.70 -22.48 4.63
CA ASN A 218 -5.44 -22.36 3.39
C ASN A 218 -4.55 -21.68 2.33
N PHE A 219 -3.65 -22.45 1.71
CA PHE A 219 -2.64 -21.91 0.79
C PHE A 219 -2.87 -22.28 -0.67
N ILE A 220 -2.93 -21.25 -1.53
CA ILE A 220 -2.97 -21.37 -3.00
C ILE A 220 -1.65 -20.80 -3.56
N LEU A 221 -0.65 -21.65 -3.70
CA LEU A 221 0.69 -21.27 -4.15
C LEU A 221 0.78 -21.25 -5.68
N ARG A 222 1.32 -20.15 -6.23
CA ARG A 222 1.46 -19.94 -7.68
C ARG A 222 2.92 -19.74 -8.07
N LYS A 223 3.30 -20.18 -9.28
CA LYS A 223 4.65 -19.95 -9.84
C LYS A 223 4.87 -18.49 -10.25
N LYS A 224 3.82 -17.80 -10.70
CA LYS A 224 3.84 -16.40 -11.17
C LYS A 224 2.79 -15.56 -10.45
N TYR A 225 3.06 -14.27 -10.31
CA TYR A 225 2.07 -13.29 -9.81
C TYR A 225 0.78 -13.35 -10.63
N ARG A 226 -0.37 -13.37 -9.94
CA ARG A 226 -1.73 -13.59 -10.52
C ARG A 226 -1.80 -14.78 -11.49
N ALA A 227 -1.03 -15.84 -11.25
CA ALA A 227 -0.91 -17.00 -12.14
C ALA A 227 -0.45 -16.65 -13.58
N GLY A 228 0.19 -15.50 -13.78
CA GLY A 228 0.62 -15.02 -15.11
C GLY A 228 -0.47 -14.30 -15.90
N VAL A 229 -1.64 -14.05 -15.31
CA VAL A 229 -2.75 -13.34 -15.98
C VAL A 229 -2.39 -11.86 -16.18
N ILE A 230 -2.36 -11.44 -17.44
CA ILE A 230 -2.02 -10.07 -17.85
C ILE A 230 -3.23 -9.25 -18.34
N SER A 231 -4.27 -9.90 -18.88
CA SER A 231 -5.53 -9.27 -19.34
C SER A 231 -6.70 -9.66 -18.43
N ASN A 232 -7.78 -8.86 -18.43
CA ASN A 232 -9.02 -9.11 -17.69
C ASN A 232 -8.83 -9.43 -16.20
N LYS A 233 -7.79 -8.84 -15.59
CA LYS A 233 -7.37 -9.16 -14.21
C LYS A 233 -8.51 -9.05 -13.20
N ASN A 234 -9.44 -8.12 -13.39
CA ASN A 234 -10.54 -7.91 -12.45
C ASN A 234 -11.59 -9.01 -12.50
N SER A 235 -11.91 -9.57 -13.67
CA SER A 235 -12.96 -10.58 -13.85
C SER A 235 -12.43 -12.01 -13.95
N HIS A 236 -11.11 -12.19 -14.02
CA HIS A 236 -10.50 -13.51 -14.14
C HIS A 236 -10.68 -14.35 -12.87
N LYS A 237 -10.95 -15.66 -13.01
CA LYS A 237 -11.18 -16.61 -11.91
C LYS A 237 -10.13 -16.57 -10.80
N THR A 238 -8.87 -16.31 -11.15
CA THR A 238 -7.74 -16.25 -10.21
C THR A 238 -7.84 -15.11 -9.20
N THR A 239 -8.68 -14.12 -9.49
CA THR A 239 -9.02 -13.01 -8.59
C THR A 239 -10.07 -13.43 -7.58
N LEU A 240 -11.14 -14.14 -8.02
CA LEU A 240 -12.11 -14.72 -7.10
C LEU A 240 -11.47 -15.78 -6.19
N GLU A 241 -10.58 -16.63 -6.72
CA GLU A 241 -9.78 -17.55 -5.90
C GLU A 241 -8.97 -16.83 -4.82
N PHE A 242 -8.44 -15.63 -5.14
CA PHE A 242 -7.69 -14.83 -4.18
C PHE A 242 -8.61 -14.26 -3.09
N TYR A 243 -9.74 -13.64 -3.45
CA TYR A 243 -10.64 -13.07 -2.45
C TYR A 243 -11.39 -14.13 -1.65
N ASN A 244 -11.73 -15.28 -2.24
CA ASN A 244 -12.30 -16.41 -1.50
C ASN A 244 -11.28 -16.94 -0.50
N ASN A 245 -10.00 -17.06 -0.88
CA ASN A 245 -8.95 -17.42 0.06
C ASN A 245 -8.85 -16.44 1.24
N LEU A 246 -8.97 -15.13 1.00
CA LEU A 246 -9.04 -14.13 2.07
C LEU A 246 -10.29 -14.35 2.93
N ARG A 247 -11.48 -14.44 2.33
CA ARG A 247 -12.77 -14.63 3.01
C ARG A 247 -12.79 -15.89 3.90
N ASP A 248 -12.19 -16.98 3.41
CA ASP A 248 -12.20 -18.30 4.02
C ASP A 248 -10.97 -18.53 4.92
N SER A 249 -10.35 -17.45 5.42
CA SER A 249 -9.21 -17.50 6.33
C SER A 249 -9.37 -16.49 7.46
N ASP A 250 -8.88 -16.85 8.65
CA ASP A 250 -8.93 -16.01 9.85
C ASP A 250 -7.81 -14.96 9.78
N TYR A 251 -6.61 -15.43 9.45
CA TYR A 251 -5.40 -14.64 9.33
C TYR A 251 -4.86 -14.68 7.90
N VAL A 252 -4.19 -13.61 7.45
CA VAL A 252 -3.66 -13.52 6.08
C VAL A 252 -2.19 -13.13 6.06
N VAL A 253 -1.34 -13.94 5.42
CA VAL A 253 0.12 -13.68 5.36
C VAL A 253 0.42 -12.45 4.50
N CYS A 254 0.84 -11.38 5.17
CA CYS A 254 1.14 -10.08 4.58
C CYS A 254 2.64 -9.78 4.68
N ILE A 255 3.34 -10.09 3.60
CA ILE A 255 4.77 -9.83 3.44
C ILE A 255 5.01 -8.97 2.21
N ARG A 256 6.11 -8.22 2.21
CA ARG A 256 6.49 -7.33 1.11
C ARG A 256 6.48 -8.02 -0.26
N GLY A 257 6.15 -7.23 -1.28
CA GLY A 257 6.36 -7.57 -2.69
C GLY A 257 7.76 -7.19 -3.16
N ALA A 258 7.87 -6.79 -4.43
CA ALA A 258 9.10 -6.19 -4.94
C ALA A 258 9.44 -4.90 -4.17
N GLY A 259 8.46 -4.02 -4.00
CA GLY A 259 8.54 -2.91 -3.05
C GLY A 259 8.44 -3.36 -1.59
N ASN A 260 8.87 -2.52 -0.66
CA ASN A 260 8.84 -2.79 0.78
C ASN A 260 7.47 -2.46 1.40
N PHE A 261 6.43 -3.08 0.84
CA PHE A 261 5.04 -2.95 1.27
C PHE A 261 4.22 -4.12 0.71
N SER A 262 2.98 -4.30 1.18
CA SER A 262 2.10 -5.37 0.72
C SER A 262 0.72 -4.81 0.36
N VAL A 263 0.29 -4.94 -0.89
CA VAL A 263 -1.10 -4.63 -1.28
C VAL A 263 -2.08 -5.55 -0.55
N ARG A 264 -1.71 -6.81 -0.35
CA ARG A 264 -2.50 -7.81 0.39
C ARG A 264 -2.83 -7.39 1.80
N PHE A 265 -1.97 -6.60 2.44
CA PHE A 265 -2.24 -6.05 3.77
C PHE A 265 -3.54 -5.24 3.77
N TYR A 266 -3.68 -4.33 2.81
CA TYR A 266 -4.89 -3.51 2.67
C TYR A 266 -6.08 -4.33 2.20
N GLU A 267 -5.88 -5.33 1.33
CA GLU A 267 -6.95 -6.25 0.90
C GLU A 267 -7.46 -7.13 2.06
N ALA A 268 -6.58 -7.55 2.97
CA ALA A 268 -6.95 -8.32 4.16
C ALA A 268 -7.79 -7.46 5.11
N LEU A 269 -7.33 -6.24 5.43
CA LEU A 269 -8.10 -5.30 6.25
C LEU A 269 -9.46 -4.97 5.62
N ALA A 270 -9.50 -4.72 4.31
CA ALA A 270 -10.75 -4.46 3.60
C ALA A 270 -11.73 -5.65 3.65
N MET A 271 -11.25 -6.88 3.81
CA MET A 271 -12.09 -8.07 3.98
C MET A 271 -12.42 -8.37 5.45
N GLY A 272 -12.00 -7.51 6.39
CA GLY A 272 -12.10 -7.73 7.83
C GLY A 272 -11.22 -8.87 8.34
N ARG A 273 -10.17 -9.25 7.61
CA ARG A 273 -9.24 -10.31 8.05
C ARG A 273 -8.13 -9.73 8.90
N ILE A 274 -7.47 -10.58 9.69
CA ILE A 274 -6.34 -10.19 10.54
C ILE A 274 -5.02 -10.40 9.78
N PRO A 275 -4.27 -9.34 9.43
CA PRO A 275 -2.99 -9.51 8.76
C PRO A 275 -1.95 -10.18 9.67
N ILE A 276 -1.18 -11.11 9.11
CA ILE A 276 0.11 -11.53 9.67
C ILE A 276 1.17 -10.67 9.00
N PHE A 277 1.58 -9.61 9.68
CA PHE A 277 2.48 -8.61 9.14
C PHE A 277 3.94 -9.00 9.40
N ILE A 278 4.64 -9.40 8.35
CA ILE A 278 6.08 -9.67 8.42
C ILE A 278 6.83 -8.36 8.18
N ASN A 279 7.32 -7.76 9.26
CA ASN A 279 7.98 -6.46 9.24
C ASN A 279 9.38 -6.56 8.63
N THR A 280 9.53 -6.16 7.37
CA THR A 280 10.81 -5.98 6.68
C THR A 280 11.26 -4.52 6.68
N ASP A 281 11.03 -3.81 7.80
CA ASP A 281 11.17 -2.35 7.92
C ASP A 281 10.19 -1.59 6.99
N CYS A 282 8.97 -2.11 6.86
CA CYS A 282 7.91 -1.49 6.08
C CYS A 282 7.34 -0.29 6.84
N ALA A 283 7.04 0.80 6.14
CA ALA A 283 6.29 1.92 6.71
C ALA A 283 4.78 1.66 6.58
N LEU A 284 4.02 1.95 7.64
CA LEU A 284 2.56 1.86 7.64
C LEU A 284 1.94 3.26 7.80
N PRO A 285 0.79 3.55 7.16
CA PRO A 285 0.10 4.83 7.29
C PRO A 285 -0.27 5.14 8.75
N PHE A 286 -0.20 6.42 9.12
CA PHE A 286 -0.60 6.92 10.44
C PHE A 286 0.00 6.13 11.62
N ASP A 287 1.27 5.72 11.53
CA ASP A 287 1.93 4.88 12.54
C ASP A 287 2.10 5.54 13.92
N LYS A 288 1.89 6.86 14.01
CA LYS A 288 1.79 7.60 15.27
C LYS A 288 0.38 7.61 15.89
N GLU A 289 -0.65 7.34 15.10
CA GLU A 289 -2.06 7.37 15.52
C GLU A 289 -2.64 5.95 15.67
N ILE A 290 -2.32 5.06 14.73
CA ILE A 290 -2.81 3.68 14.71
C ILE A 290 -1.84 2.79 15.49
N ASN A 291 -2.33 2.18 16.58
CA ASN A 291 -1.60 1.13 17.26
C ASN A 291 -1.69 -0.20 16.47
N TRP A 292 -0.88 -0.31 15.42
CA TRP A 292 -0.91 -1.42 14.48
C TRP A 292 -0.83 -2.81 15.12
N LYS A 293 -0.13 -2.96 16.25
CA LYS A 293 0.00 -4.25 16.95
C LYS A 293 -1.32 -4.77 17.53
N LYS A 294 -2.34 -3.91 17.69
CA LYS A 294 -3.71 -4.33 18.04
C LYS A 294 -4.49 -4.89 16.86
N HIS A 295 -4.08 -4.57 15.63
CA HIS A 295 -4.82 -4.92 14.41
C HIS A 295 -4.24 -6.14 13.68
N VAL A 296 -2.99 -6.50 13.98
CA VAL A 296 -2.20 -7.45 13.18
C VAL A 296 -1.35 -8.34 14.08
N VAL A 297 -1.10 -9.56 13.63
CA VAL A 297 -0.02 -10.39 14.19
C VAL A 297 1.30 -9.79 13.69
N TRP A 298 1.98 -9.05 14.56
CA TRP A 298 3.23 -8.37 14.24
C TRP A 298 4.42 -9.32 14.39
N VAL A 299 5.16 -9.55 13.31
CA VAL A 299 6.32 -10.45 13.29
C VAL A 299 7.53 -9.70 12.75
N GLU A 300 8.53 -9.46 13.60
CA GLU A 300 9.78 -8.87 13.13
C GLU A 300 10.49 -9.80 12.14
N TYR A 301 11.19 -9.23 11.16
CA TYR A 301 11.91 -10.01 10.15
C TYR A 301 12.79 -11.11 10.76
N LYS A 302 13.47 -10.82 11.88
CA LYS A 302 14.37 -11.75 12.57
C LYS A 302 13.62 -12.90 13.24
N GLU A 303 12.35 -12.70 13.59
CA GLU A 303 11.49 -13.68 14.28
C GLU A 303 10.57 -14.44 13.31
N ARG A 304 10.73 -14.26 12.00
CA ARG A 304 9.86 -14.88 10.98
C ARG A 304 9.80 -16.40 11.01
N ASN A 305 10.79 -17.06 11.62
CA ASN A 305 10.81 -18.50 11.86
C ASN A 305 9.90 -18.93 13.02
N GLN A 306 9.45 -17.99 13.85
CA GLN A 306 8.50 -18.18 14.95
C GLN A 306 7.09 -17.70 14.57
N VAL A 307 6.82 -17.51 13.27
CA VAL A 307 5.55 -16.94 12.79
C VAL A 307 4.34 -17.74 13.27
N ALA A 308 4.42 -19.07 13.31
CA ALA A 308 3.33 -19.92 13.77
C ALA A 308 3.05 -19.71 15.27
N GLN A 309 4.10 -19.66 16.10
CA GLN A 309 3.99 -19.42 17.54
C GLN A 309 3.44 -18.03 17.84
N LYS A 310 3.83 -17.01 17.07
CA LYS A 310 3.29 -15.65 17.22
C LYS A 310 1.81 -15.57 16.84
N VAL A 311 1.38 -16.28 15.79
CA VAL A 311 -0.04 -16.37 15.43
C VAL A 311 -0.83 -17.07 16.54
N LYS A 312 -0.35 -18.23 17.01
CA LYS A 312 -0.97 -18.96 18.11
C LYS A 312 -1.13 -18.09 19.35
N LYS A 313 -0.04 -17.47 19.82
CA LYS A 313 -0.06 -16.61 21.00
C LYS A 313 -1.06 -15.47 20.86
N PHE A 314 -1.03 -14.76 19.73
CA PHE A 314 -1.98 -13.67 19.47
C PHE A 314 -3.43 -14.18 19.46
N HIS A 315 -3.66 -15.38 18.93
CA HIS A 315 -5.00 -15.95 18.85
C HIS A 315 -5.54 -16.40 20.21
N GLU A 316 -4.70 -17.03 21.04
CA GLU A 316 -5.04 -17.47 22.40
C GLU A 316 -5.32 -16.31 23.37
N GLU A 317 -4.85 -15.11 23.05
CA GLU A 317 -5.14 -13.88 23.80
C GLU A 317 -6.55 -13.31 23.49
N LEU A 318 -7.24 -13.81 22.47
CA LEU A 318 -8.57 -13.34 22.07
C LEU A 318 -9.67 -14.28 22.57
N SER A 319 -10.74 -13.69 23.11
CA SER A 319 -12.01 -14.42 23.23
C SER A 319 -12.70 -14.56 21.87
N GLY A 320 -13.77 -15.35 21.81
CA GLY A 320 -14.59 -15.46 20.61
C GLY A 320 -15.20 -14.12 20.18
N GLU A 321 -15.61 -13.30 21.14
CA GLU A 321 -16.15 -11.96 20.92
C GLU A 321 -15.04 -11.00 20.44
N ASP A 322 -13.89 -10.97 21.12
CA ASP A 322 -12.75 -10.13 20.72
C ASP A 322 -12.29 -10.44 19.28
N PHE A 323 -12.33 -11.72 18.89
CA PHE A 323 -11.95 -12.15 17.55
C PHE A 323 -12.93 -11.67 16.47
N ILE A 324 -14.23 -11.63 16.74
CA ILE A 324 -15.24 -11.08 15.83
C ILE A 324 -15.10 -9.55 15.77
N ASP A 325 -14.97 -8.90 16.92
CA ASP A 325 -14.80 -7.45 17.03
C ASP A 325 -13.54 -6.96 16.30
N LEU A 326 -12.45 -7.72 16.37
CA LEU A 326 -11.22 -7.39 15.65
C LEU A 326 -11.42 -7.44 14.12
N GLN A 327 -12.23 -8.36 13.60
CA GLN A 327 -12.55 -8.43 12.17
C GLN A 327 -13.31 -7.17 11.72
N GLN A 328 -14.32 -6.77 12.49
CA GLN A 328 -15.10 -5.55 12.22
C GLN A 328 -14.24 -4.30 12.36
N THR A 329 -13.41 -4.24 13.39
CA THR A 329 -12.48 -3.14 13.64
C THR A 329 -11.49 -2.98 12.48
N ASN A 330 -10.94 -4.07 11.95
CA ASN A 330 -10.02 -4.03 10.82
C ASN A 330 -10.69 -3.58 9.52
N ARG A 331 -11.94 -3.99 9.28
CA ARG A 331 -12.75 -3.49 8.17
C ARG A 331 -12.98 -1.98 8.29
N ASN A 332 -13.47 -1.54 9.44
CA ASN A 332 -13.75 -0.13 9.71
C ASN A 332 -12.48 0.74 9.60
N LEU A 333 -11.34 0.26 10.10
CA LEU A 333 -10.06 0.93 9.93
C LEU A 333 -9.72 1.16 8.46
N TRP A 334 -9.92 0.14 7.61
CA TRP A 334 -9.69 0.29 6.17
C TRP A 334 -10.62 1.33 5.56
N GLU A 335 -11.92 1.25 5.82
CA GLU A 335 -12.93 2.16 5.26
C GLU A 335 -12.65 3.63 5.62
N THR A 336 -12.37 3.88 6.90
CA THR A 336 -12.27 5.22 7.48
C THR A 336 -10.90 5.87 7.31
N LYS A 337 -9.81 5.09 7.20
CA LYS A 337 -8.43 5.62 7.16
C LYS A 337 -7.64 5.26 5.91
N LEU A 338 -7.92 4.13 5.25
CA LEU A 338 -7.03 3.56 4.22
C LEU A 338 -7.63 3.54 2.82
N THR A 339 -8.84 4.07 2.65
CA THR A 339 -9.42 4.42 1.34
C THR A 339 -8.87 5.75 0.84
N LEU A 340 -9.12 6.10 -0.44
CA LEU A 340 -8.71 7.42 -0.97
C LEU A 340 -9.32 8.55 -0.13
N SER A 341 -10.63 8.48 0.10
CA SER A 341 -11.36 9.47 0.91
C SER A 341 -10.88 9.46 2.35
N GLY A 342 -10.88 8.30 3.01
CA GLY A 342 -10.49 8.17 4.41
C GLY A 342 -9.06 8.65 4.70
N PHE A 343 -8.12 8.32 3.81
CA PHE A 343 -6.74 8.77 3.95
C PHE A 343 -6.63 10.29 3.82
N PHE A 344 -7.14 10.88 2.73
CA PHE A 344 -6.96 12.32 2.51
C PHE A 344 -7.80 13.17 3.47
N ASN A 345 -8.98 12.74 3.89
CA ASN A 345 -9.74 13.42 4.94
C ASN A 345 -8.98 13.39 6.26
N SER A 346 -8.39 12.25 6.64
CA SER A 346 -7.60 12.17 7.87
C SER A 346 -6.27 12.92 7.78
N PHE A 347 -5.63 12.91 6.62
CA PHE A 347 -4.29 13.47 6.44
C PHE A 347 -4.29 14.99 6.20
N LEU A 348 -5.36 15.52 5.60
CA LEU A 348 -5.47 16.94 5.28
C LEU A 348 -6.27 17.71 6.33
N LEU A 349 -7.22 17.08 7.03
CA LEU A 349 -8.07 17.79 8.01
C LEU A 349 -7.52 17.75 9.44
N ASN A 350 -6.47 16.95 9.68
CA ASN A 350 -5.63 16.99 10.89
C ASN A 350 -4.39 17.85 10.64
#